data_AF-A0A0J1BN15-F1
#
_entry.id   AF-A0A0J1BN15-F1
#
_cell.length_a   1.000
_cell.length_b   1.000
_cell.length_c   1.000
_cell.angle_alpha   90.00
_cell.angle_beta   90.00
_cell.angle_gamma   90.00
#
_symmetry.space_group_name_H-M   'P 1'
#
loop_
_entity.id
_entity.type
_entity.pdbx_description
1 polymer ?
#
loop_
_entity_poly.entity_id
_entity_poly.type
_entity_poly.pdbx_seq_one_letter_code
_entity_poly.pdbx_strand_id
1 'polypeptide(L)'
;MTPVPFSSSTLEERLIAAACMHSRSKHVAIMSPLPPGGGWKRLARRFKKHLVHVPMSSFSDQEIQQLRMVHVLNGGEVRSYAADFIRRV
;
A
#
# COMPACT_ATOMS: atom_id res chain seq x y z
N MET A 1 -2.23 13.82 -21.81
CA MET A 1 -2.59 12.77 -20.82
C MET A 1 -2.97 13.50 -19.54
N THR A 2 -4.25 13.84 -19.39
CA THR A 2 -4.73 14.64 -18.25
C THR A 2 -4.74 13.79 -16.98
N PRO A 3 -4.21 14.27 -15.84
CA PRO A 3 -4.37 13.59 -14.57
C PRO A 3 -5.85 13.63 -14.20
N VAL A 4 -6.49 12.47 -14.11
CA VAL A 4 -7.84 12.35 -13.57
C VAL A 4 -7.84 12.89 -12.14
N PRO A 5 -8.77 13.79 -11.78
CA PRO A 5 -8.86 14.32 -10.43
C PRO A 5 -9.49 13.24 -9.54
N PHE A 6 -8.67 12.37 -8.97
CA PHE A 6 -9.07 11.65 -7.78
C PHE A 6 -8.81 12.59 -6.60
N SER A 7 -9.85 13.26 -6.10
CA SER A 7 -9.78 13.79 -4.74
C SER A 7 -9.80 12.59 -3.79
N SER A 8 -8.64 11.96 -3.59
CA SER A 8 -8.46 10.91 -2.59
C SER A 8 -8.65 11.58 -1.22
N SER A 9 -9.87 11.55 -0.71
CA SER A 9 -10.29 12.34 0.45
C SER A 9 -9.67 11.80 1.73
N THR A 10 -9.28 10.51 1.75
CA THR A 10 -8.67 9.86 2.91
C THR A 10 -7.20 9.46 2.67
N LEU A 11 -6.46 9.24 3.76
CA LEU A 11 -5.06 8.81 3.71
C LEU A 11 -4.94 7.41 3.10
N GLU A 12 -5.86 6.52 3.42
CA GLU A 12 -5.93 5.14 2.94
C GLU A 12 -6.07 5.10 1.42
N GLU A 13 -6.92 5.98 0.85
CA GLU A 13 -7.09 6.13 -0.60
C GLU A 13 -5.78 6.52 -1.28
N ARG A 14 -5.08 7.51 -0.71
CA ARG A 14 -3.78 7.97 -1.23
C ARG A 14 -2.73 6.87 -1.18
N LEU A 15 -2.65 6.12 -0.09
CA LEU A 15 -1.67 5.06 0.08
C LEU A 15 -1.92 3.90 -0.89
N ILE A 16 -3.17 3.47 -1.06
CA ILE A 16 -3.51 2.39 -2.02
C ILE A 16 -3.23 2.84 -3.45
N ALA A 17 -3.60 4.07 -3.82
CA ALA A 17 -3.32 4.62 -5.14
C ALA A 17 -1.81 4.76 -5.40
N ALA A 18 -1.05 5.30 -4.44
CA ALA A 18 0.40 5.42 -4.53
C ALA A 18 1.08 4.06 -4.64
N ALA A 19 0.65 3.06 -3.85
CA ALA A 19 1.15 1.70 -3.95
C ALA A 19 0.87 1.11 -5.35
N CYS A 20 -0.33 1.32 -5.90
CA CYS A 20 -0.67 0.84 -7.23
C CYS A 20 0.15 1.54 -8.34
N MET A 21 0.40 2.84 -8.20
CA MET A 21 1.11 3.65 -9.19
C MET A 21 2.62 3.40 -9.20
N HIS A 22 3.23 3.24 -8.02
CA HIS A 22 4.68 3.18 -7.87
C HIS A 22 5.24 1.76 -7.69
N SER A 23 4.40 0.77 -7.36
CA SER A 23 4.88 -0.61 -7.22
C SER A 23 5.39 -1.16 -8.55
N ARG A 24 6.55 -1.82 -8.53
CA ARG A 24 7.08 -2.56 -9.67
C ARG A 24 6.37 -3.91 -9.86
N SER A 25 5.91 -4.52 -8.77
CA SER A 25 5.18 -5.80 -8.79
C SER A 25 3.75 -5.63 -9.29
N LYS A 26 3.18 -6.67 -9.91
CA LYS A 26 1.74 -6.72 -10.24
C LYS A 26 0.88 -6.93 -9.00
N HIS A 27 1.44 -7.50 -7.94
CA HIS A 27 0.73 -7.77 -6.70
C HIS A 27 1.08 -6.70 -5.67
N VAL A 28 0.05 -6.16 -5.02
CA VAL A 28 0.17 -5.21 -3.92
C VAL A 28 -0.51 -5.85 -2.71
N ALA A 29 0.27 -6.17 -1.69
CA ALA A 29 -0.26 -6.68 -0.43
C ALA A 29 -0.96 -5.54 0.33
N ILE A 30 -2.17 -5.80 0.81
CA ILE A 30 -2.90 -4.92 1.70
C ILE A 30 -3.13 -5.66 3.01
N MET A 31 -2.51 -5.15 4.06
CA MET A 31 -2.78 -5.57 5.42
C MET A 31 -3.93 -4.75 5.99
N SER A 32 -5.05 -5.41 6.30
CA SER A 32 -6.23 -4.76 6.86
C SER A 32 -7.09 -5.76 7.64
N PRO A 33 -7.91 -5.28 8.60
CA PRO A 33 -8.84 -6.16 9.34
C PRO A 33 -9.88 -6.82 8.42
N LEU A 34 -10.28 -6.13 7.36
CA LEU A 34 -11.28 -6.58 6.39
C LEU A 34 -10.69 -6.60 4.98
N PRO A 35 -11.17 -7.50 4.09
CA PRO A 35 -10.71 -7.54 2.71
C PRO A 35 -11.04 -6.25 1.96
N PRO A 36 -10.22 -5.84 0.97
CA PRO A 36 -10.48 -4.64 0.20
C PRO A 36 -11.79 -4.78 -0.58
N GLY A 37 -12.71 -3.85 -0.34
CA GLY A 37 -13.99 -3.75 -1.03
C GLY A 37 -13.85 -3.60 -2.56
N GLY A 38 -14.98 -3.78 -3.28
CA GLY A 38 -15.00 -3.80 -4.74
C GLY A 38 -14.46 -2.52 -5.41
N GLY A 39 -14.64 -1.35 -4.79
CA GLY A 39 -14.10 -0.08 -5.28
C GLY A 39 -12.57 -0.11 -5.40
N TRP A 40 -11.90 -0.62 -4.38
CA TRP A 40 -10.43 -0.76 -4.34
C TRP A 40 -9.90 -1.73 -5.39
N LYS A 41 -10.60 -2.87 -5.55
CA LYS A 41 -10.24 -3.85 -6.59
C LYS A 41 -10.37 -3.23 -7.99
N ARG A 42 -11.41 -2.41 -8.24
CA ARG A 42 -11.54 -1.68 -9.51
C ARG A 42 -10.44 -0.64 -9.71
N LEU A 43 -10.08 0.10 -8.66
CA LEU A 43 -8.97 1.06 -8.70
C LEU A 43 -7.66 0.35 -9.08
N ALA A 44 -7.29 -0.73 -8.39
CA ALA A 44 -6.07 -1.48 -8.67
C ALA A 44 -6.02 -2.03 -10.10
N ARG A 45 -7.16 -2.51 -10.63
CA ARG A 45 -7.29 -2.96 -12.02
C ARG A 45 -6.95 -1.87 -13.03
N ARG A 46 -7.29 -0.60 -12.75
CA ARG A 46 -6.91 0.54 -13.61
C ARG A 46 -5.39 0.71 -13.73
N PHE A 47 -4.65 0.33 -12.70
CA PHE A 47 -3.18 0.33 -12.67
C PHE A 47 -2.55 -1.01 -13.06
N LYS A 48 -3.34 -1.98 -13.56
CA LYS A 48 -2.91 -3.36 -13.86
C LYS A 48 -2.30 -4.07 -12.63
N LYS A 49 -2.85 -3.78 -11.44
CA LYS A 49 -2.45 -4.37 -10.17
C LYS A 49 -3.52 -5.29 -9.59
N HIS A 50 -3.08 -6.22 -8.77
CA HIS A 50 -3.91 -7.12 -7.97
C HIS A 50 -3.68 -6.84 -6.49
N LEU A 51 -4.75 -6.53 -5.76
CA LEU A 51 -4.69 -6.36 -4.30
C LEU A 51 -4.78 -7.74 -3.65
N VAL A 52 -3.76 -8.10 -2.89
CA VAL A 52 -3.70 -9.34 -2.11
C VAL A 52 -4.02 -8.97 -0.67
N HIS A 53 -5.16 -9.43 -0.15
CA HIS A 53 -5.51 -9.22 1.25
C HIS A 53 -4.66 -10.12 2.13
N VAL A 54 -3.97 -9.52 3.09
CA VAL A 54 -3.24 -10.22 4.13
C VAL A 54 -3.91 -9.89 5.46
N PRO A 55 -4.58 -10.85 6.12
CA PRO A 55 -5.25 -10.60 7.39
C PRO A 55 -4.25 -10.12 8.45
N MET A 56 -4.61 -9.11 9.23
CA MET A 56 -3.77 -8.69 10.38
C MET A 56 -3.58 -9.82 11.39
N SER A 57 -4.57 -10.69 11.55
CA SER A 57 -4.50 -11.88 12.41
C SER A 57 -3.43 -12.90 11.99
N SER A 58 -2.82 -12.74 10.81
CA SER A 58 -1.68 -13.57 10.38
C SER A 58 -0.35 -13.12 10.98
N PHE A 59 -0.32 -12.03 11.74
CA PHE A 59 0.88 -11.46 12.35
C PHE A 59 0.69 -11.28 13.86
N SER A 60 1.80 -11.33 14.60
CA SER A 60 1.85 -10.94 16.00
C SER A 60 1.71 -9.43 16.18
N ASP A 61 1.25 -8.99 17.35
CA ASP A 61 1.15 -7.57 17.68
C ASP A 61 2.49 -6.82 17.55
N GLN A 62 3.60 -7.51 17.84
CA GLN A 62 4.95 -6.96 17.66
C GLN A 62 5.26 -6.72 16.18
N GLU A 63 4.95 -7.67 15.30
CA GLU A 63 5.14 -7.52 13.85
C GLU A 63 4.24 -6.41 13.28
N ILE A 64 2.97 -6.34 13.72
CA ILE A 64 2.05 -5.27 13.33
C ILE A 64 2.60 -3.91 13.76
N GLN A 65 3.11 -3.79 14.98
CA GLN A 65 3.68 -2.55 15.48
C GLN A 65 4.91 -2.13 14.66
N GLN A 66 5.80 -3.06 14.31
CA GLN A 66 6.95 -2.77 13.44
C GLN A 66 6.52 -2.30 12.05
N LEU A 67 5.50 -2.94 11.46
CA LEU A 67 4.96 -2.56 10.15
C LEU A 67 4.28 -1.18 10.15
N ARG A 68 3.65 -0.78 11.26
CA ARG A 68 3.03 0.54 11.41
C ARG A 68 4.04 1.68 11.49
N MET A 69 5.26 1.42 11.97
CA MET A 69 6.30 2.45 12.08
C MET A 69 6.82 2.90 10.71
N VAL A 70 6.73 2.07 9.67
CA VAL A 70 7.33 2.36 8.36
C VAL A 70 6.27 2.50 7.27
N HIS A 71 5.81 3.72 7.04
CA HIS A 71 5.06 4.08 5.84
C HIS A 71 6.00 4.66 4.78
N VAL A 72 6.78 3.79 4.12
CA VAL A 72 7.75 4.16 3.05
C VAL A 72 7.13 5.07 1.98
N LEU A 73 5.81 4.96 1.77
CA LEU A 73 5.09 5.67 0.71
C LEU A 73 4.56 7.05 1.12
N ASN A 74 4.74 7.50 2.37
CA ASN A 74 4.20 8.79 2.83
C ASN A 74 4.99 10.02 2.34
N GLY A 75 6.15 9.85 1.69
CA GLY A 75 6.96 10.93 1.15
C GLY A 75 8.07 10.47 0.21
N GLY A 76 8.49 11.33 -0.72
CA GLY A 76 9.59 11.02 -1.65
C GLY A 76 10.94 10.82 -0.95
N GLU A 77 11.21 11.64 0.06
CA GLU A 77 12.36 11.54 0.95
C GLU A 77 12.39 10.21 1.71
N VAL A 78 11.23 9.74 2.21
CA VAL A 78 11.14 8.45 2.91
C VAL A 78 11.63 7.29 2.03
N ARG A 79 11.38 7.35 0.72
CA ARG A 79 11.83 6.31 -0.22
C ARG A 79 13.35 6.26 -0.38
N SER A 80 14.08 7.34 -0.13
CA SER A 80 15.54 7.35 -0.33
C SER A 80 16.29 6.56 0.74
N TYR A 81 15.75 6.50 1.97
CA TYR A 81 16.36 5.79 3.09
C TYR A 81 15.58 4.55 3.56
N ALA A 82 14.37 4.30 3.04
CA ALA A 82 13.56 3.16 3.42
C ALA A 82 14.27 1.80 3.25
N ALA A 83 15.15 1.67 2.26
CA ALA A 83 15.90 0.44 2.02
C ALA A 83 16.78 0.03 3.23
N ASP A 84 17.22 0.98 4.04
CA ASP A 84 18.09 0.75 5.20
C ASP A 84 17.32 0.11 6.37
N PHE A 85 15.99 0.24 6.36
CA PHE A 85 15.08 -0.33 7.36
C PHE A 85 14.46 -1.66 6.90
N ILE A 86 14.66 -2.06 5.63
CA ILE A 86 14.23 -3.37 5.13
C ILE A 86 15.35 -4.37 5.38
N ARG A 87 15.16 -5.22 6.40
CA ARG A 87 16.09 -6.30 6.71
C ARG A 87 16.09 -7.29 5.54
N ARG A 88 17.22 -7.41 4.81
CA ARG A 88 17.40 -8.46 3.80
C ARG A 88 17.58 -9.79 4.53
N VAL A 89 16.76 -10.77 4.18
CA VAL A 89 16.89 -12.17 4.61
C VAL A 89 17.53 -12.95 3.49
#